data_AF-A0A1R2B6Z1-F1
#
_entry.id   AF-A0A1R2B6Z1-F1
#
_cell.length_a   1.000
_cell.length_b   1.000
_cell.length_c   1.000
_cell.angle_alpha   90.00
_cell.angle_beta   90.00
_cell.angle_gamma   90.00
#
_symmetry.space_group_name_H-M   'P 1'
#
loop_
_entity.id
_entity.type
_entity.pdbx_description
1 polymer ?
#
loop_
_entity_poly.entity_id
_entity_poly.type
_entity_poly.pdbx_seq_one_letter_code
_entity_poly.pdbx_strand_id
1 'polypeptide(L)'
;MNWDNDEKIEYFLHSIKAESLCPQVRKVYNICRSSPFGKVIDPGLCAIHAQALIGCFEEARDIYPPCAHEFTVAKNCIKQGTESWVNFNSCETEVENYKKCFHPLSNKYSEYEGQFKTS
;
A
#
# COMPACT_ATOMS: atom_id res chain seq x y z
N MET A 1 -22.39 2.81 1.90
CA MET A 1 -21.77 2.84 0.56
C MET A 1 -21.56 1.40 0.16
N ASN A 2 -22.22 0.91 -0.90
CA ASN A 2 -22.16 -0.50 -1.30
C ASN A 2 -21.23 -0.57 -2.52
N TRP A 3 -19.99 -0.98 -2.28
CA TRP A 3 -18.97 -1.07 -3.33
C TRP A 3 -19.21 -2.32 -4.16
N ASP A 4 -18.97 -2.23 -5.47
CA ASP A 4 -19.02 -3.41 -6.32
C ASP A 4 -17.82 -4.33 -6.04
N ASN A 5 -17.86 -5.57 -6.54
CA ASN A 5 -16.79 -6.54 -6.28
C ASN A 5 -15.48 -6.19 -7.02
N ASP A 6 -15.56 -5.58 -8.20
CA ASP A 6 -14.39 -5.14 -8.96
C ASP A 6 -13.65 -4.02 -8.20
N GLU A 7 -14.39 -3.01 -7.72
CA GLU A 7 -13.85 -1.91 -6.91
C GLU A 7 -13.14 -2.41 -5.65
N LYS A 8 -13.69 -3.42 -4.98
CA LYS A 8 -13.06 -4.03 -3.80
C LYS A 8 -11.75 -4.73 -4.15
N ILE A 9 -11.70 -5.46 -5.26
CA ILE A 9 -10.50 -6.15 -5.72
C ILE A 9 -9.42 -5.14 -6.10
N GLU A 10 -9.78 -4.09 -6.83
CA GLU A 10 -8.85 -3.00 -7.18
C GLU A 10 -8.30 -2.35 -5.92
N TYR A 11 -9.16 -1.97 -4.97
CA TYR A 11 -8.74 -1.37 -3.72
C TYR A 11 -7.81 -2.28 -2.91
N PHE A 12 -8.09 -3.58 -2.88
CA PHE A 12 -7.22 -4.58 -2.25
C PHE A 12 -5.83 -4.63 -2.89
N LEU A 13 -5.75 -4.70 -4.23
CA LEU A 13 -4.48 -4.71 -4.96
C LEU A 13 -3.70 -3.41 -4.75
N HIS A 14 -4.36 -2.25 -4.83
CA HIS A 14 -3.74 -0.96 -4.54
C HIS A 14 -3.20 -0.88 -3.11
N SER A 15 -3.92 -1.44 -2.14
CA SER A 15 -3.48 -1.47 -0.74
C SER A 15 -2.20 -2.29 -0.57
N ILE A 16 -2.11 -3.47 -1.21
CA ILE A 16 -0.89 -4.28 -1.23
C ILE A 16 0.27 -3.52 -1.88
N LYS A 17 -0.02 -2.84 -2.99
CA LYS A 17 1.00 -2.08 -3.72
C LYS A 17 1.52 -0.92 -2.86
N ALA A 18 0.62 -0.12 -2.29
CA ALA A 18 0.96 0.98 -1.40
C ALA A 18 1.78 0.49 -0.18
N GLU A 19 1.42 -0.65 0.40
CA GLU A 19 2.20 -1.24 1.50
C GLU A 19 3.65 -1.54 1.08
N SER A 20 3.85 -2.05 -0.14
CA SER A 20 5.19 -2.34 -0.67
C SER A 20 6.00 -1.08 -1.03
N LEU A 21 5.34 0.01 -1.44
CA LEU A 21 5.98 1.25 -1.90
C LEU A 21 6.24 2.27 -0.79
N CYS A 22 5.44 2.23 0.28
CA CYS A 22 5.46 3.20 1.37
C CYS A 22 6.05 2.68 2.71
N PRO A 23 6.99 1.70 2.77
CA PRO A 23 7.37 1.06 4.03
C PRO A 23 8.07 2.03 5.00
N GLN A 24 8.87 2.96 4.48
CA GLN A 24 9.62 3.92 5.30
C GLN A 24 8.71 4.98 5.92
N VAL A 25 7.78 5.53 5.14
CA VAL A 25 6.80 6.51 5.63
C VAL A 25 5.91 5.87 6.69
N ARG A 26 5.43 4.65 6.43
CA ARG A 26 4.64 3.87 7.39
C ARG A 26 5.39 3.64 8.69
N LYS A 27 6.68 3.27 8.60
CA LYS A 27 7.54 3.04 9.77
C LYS A 27 7.67 4.31 10.62
N VAL A 28 8.02 5.44 10.02
CA VAL A 28 8.17 6.72 10.74
C VAL A 28 6.86 7.14 11.38
N TYR A 29 5.74 7.06 10.64
CA TYR A 29 4.42 7.35 11.21
C TYR A 29 4.07 6.45 12.40
N ASN A 30 4.30 5.14 12.27
CA ASN A 30 4.03 4.16 13.33
C ASN A 30 4.89 4.41 14.58
N ILE A 31 6.16 4.80 14.39
CA ILE A 31 7.04 5.19 15.50
C ILE A 31 6.53 6.46 16.17
N CYS A 32 6.20 7.50 15.40
CA CYS A 32 5.73 8.77 15.95
C CYS A 32 4.44 8.59 16.79
N ARG A 33 3.48 7.81 16.29
CA ARG A 33 2.23 7.53 17.02
C ARG A 33 2.39 6.50 18.14
N SER A 34 3.55 5.86 18.26
CA SER A 34 3.79 4.87 19.30
C SER A 34 3.90 5.56 20.66
N SER A 35 3.06 5.12 21.60
CA SER A 35 3.01 5.67 22.94
C SER A 35 4.21 5.20 23.78
N PRO A 36 5.08 6.08 24.30
CA PRO A 36 5.98 5.69 25.35
C PRO A 36 5.13 5.36 26.58
N PHE A 37 5.13 4.07 26.98
CA PHE A 37 4.44 3.56 28.17
C PHE A 37 2.92 3.80 28.19
N GLY A 38 2.24 3.65 27.04
CA GLY A 38 0.77 3.69 26.98
C GLY A 38 0.13 5.07 27.14
N LYS A 39 0.92 6.16 27.13
CA LYS A 39 0.41 7.53 27.12
C LYS A 39 -0.18 7.91 25.77
N VAL A 40 -1.32 8.58 25.76
CA VAL A 40 -1.91 9.10 24.51
C VAL A 40 -0.95 10.14 23.90
N ILE A 41 -0.54 9.90 22.65
CA ILE A 41 0.20 10.87 21.84
C ILE A 41 -0.82 11.82 21.20
N ASP A 42 -0.56 13.13 21.26
CA ASP A 42 -1.35 14.12 20.53
C ASP A 42 -1.26 13.83 19.02
N PRO A 43 -2.38 13.56 18.32
CA PRO A 43 -2.40 13.31 16.88
C PRO A 43 -1.73 14.41 16.05
N GLY A 44 -1.72 15.66 16.54
CA GLY A 44 -1.09 16.80 15.87
C GLY A 44 0.42 16.65 15.70
N LEU A 45 1.10 15.94 16.62
CA LEU A 45 2.56 15.76 16.58
C LEU A 45 3.01 14.90 15.40
N CYS A 46 2.15 14.02 14.89
CA CYS A 46 2.46 13.11 13.79
C CYS A 46 1.75 13.49 12.49
N ALA A 47 1.11 14.67 12.43
CA ALA A 47 0.30 15.08 11.29
C ALA A 47 1.09 15.11 9.98
N ILE A 48 2.35 15.57 10.01
CA ILE A 48 3.23 15.58 8.83
C ILE A 48 3.48 14.16 8.29
N HIS A 49 3.67 13.18 9.16
CA HIS A 49 3.90 11.80 8.75
C HIS A 49 2.61 11.12 8.30
N ALA A 50 1.47 11.47 8.89
CA ALA A 50 0.16 11.01 8.44
C ALA A 50 -0.15 11.51 7.02
N GLN A 51 0.11 12.81 6.76
CA GLN A 51 -0.06 13.40 5.43
C GLN A 51 0.86 12.75 4.39
N ALA A 52 2.13 12.53 4.72
CA ALA A 52 3.05 11.83 3.84
C ALA A 52 2.61 10.39 3.57
N LEU A 53 2.07 9.69 4.57
CA LEU A 53 1.57 8.32 4.40
C LEU A 53 0.35 8.28 3.48
N ILE A 54 -0.61 9.19 3.68
CA ILE A 54 -1.79 9.33 2.82
C ILE A 54 -1.35 9.66 1.39
N GLY A 55 -0.47 10.64 1.21
CA GLY A 55 0.04 11.03 -0.11
C GLY A 55 0.74 9.87 -0.83
N CYS A 56 1.58 9.10 -0.12
CA CYS A 56 2.20 7.92 -0.70
C CYS A 56 1.17 6.85 -1.13
N PHE A 57 0.12 6.64 -0.32
CA PHE A 57 -0.95 5.70 -0.65
C PHE A 57 -1.79 6.18 -1.84
N GLU A 58 -2.11 7.47 -1.92
CA GLU A 58 -2.83 8.06 -3.05
C GLU A 58 -2.03 7.96 -4.35
N GLU A 59 -0.73 8.28 -4.33
CA GLU A 59 0.17 8.11 -5.48
C GLU A 59 0.34 6.65 -5.90
N ALA A 60 0.28 5.70 -4.96
CA ALA A 60 0.37 4.27 -5.25
C ALA A 60 -0.90 3.67 -5.88
N ARG A 61 -2.03 4.39 -5.82
CA ARG A 61 -3.27 3.99 -6.51
C ARG A 61 -3.17 4.17 -8.01
N ASP A 62 -2.37 5.12 -8.47
CA ASP A 62 -2.13 5.29 -9.89
C ASP A 62 -1.33 4.10 -10.43
N ILE A 63 -1.96 3.35 -11.34
CA ILE A 63 -1.30 2.18 -11.95
C ILE A 63 -0.22 2.70 -12.89
N TYR A 64 1.04 2.54 -12.47
CA TYR A 64 2.17 2.81 -13.35
C TYR A 64 2.05 1.97 -14.63
N PRO A 65 2.05 2.57 -15.84
CA PRO A 65 1.68 1.87 -17.07
C PRO A 65 2.46 0.55 -17.32
N PRO A 66 3.77 0.45 -17.01
CA PRO A 66 4.50 -0.82 -17.08
C PRO A 66 3.97 -1.95 -16.18
N CYS A 67 3.26 -1.62 -15.09
CA CYS A 67 2.65 -2.60 -14.19
C CYS A 67 1.18 -2.90 -14.51
N ALA A 68 0.59 -2.26 -15.53
CA ALA A 68 -0.82 -2.45 -15.88
C ALA A 68 -1.15 -3.89 -16.27
N HIS A 69 -0.21 -4.58 -16.92
CA HIS A 69 -0.36 -6.00 -17.25
C HIS A 69 -0.49 -6.86 -15.98
N GLU A 70 0.49 -6.78 -15.08
CA GLU A 70 0.49 -7.57 -13.84
C GLU A 70 -0.70 -7.25 -12.94
N PHE A 71 -1.12 -5.97 -12.89
CA PHE A 71 -2.35 -5.58 -12.20
C PHE A 71 -3.57 -6.31 -12.75
N THR A 72 -3.71 -6.32 -14.08
CA THR A 72 -4.86 -6.94 -14.76
C THR A 72 -4.88 -8.44 -14.53
N VAL A 73 -3.71 -9.09 -14.59
CA VAL A 73 -3.56 -10.53 -14.34
C VAL A 73 -3.99 -10.86 -12.89
N ALA A 74 -3.49 -10.11 -11.91
CA ALA A 74 -3.88 -10.30 -10.50
C ALA A 74 -5.37 -10.05 -10.27
N LYS A 75 -5.92 -8.96 -10.82
CA LYS A 75 -7.35 -8.62 -10.72
C LYS A 75 -8.23 -9.74 -11.26
N ASN A 76 -7.90 -10.25 -12.45
CA ASN A 76 -8.68 -11.30 -13.11
C ASN A 76 -8.58 -12.63 -12.36
N CYS A 77 -7.42 -12.99 -11.81
CA CYS A 77 -7.28 -14.19 -10.98
C CYS A 77 -8.20 -14.12 -9.76
N ILE A 78 -8.14 -13.01 -9.01
CA ILE A 78 -8.97 -12.83 -7.79
C ILE A 78 -10.45 -12.84 -8.16
N LYS A 79 -10.85 -12.17 -9.25
CA LYS A 79 -12.23 -12.14 -9.72
C LYS A 79 -12.76 -13.54 -10.04
N GLN A 80 -12.00 -14.33 -10.79
CA GLN A 80 -12.33 -15.73 -11.08
C GLN A 80 -12.39 -16.58 -9.80
N GLY A 81 -11.52 -16.30 -8.82
CA GLY A 81 -11.54 -16.94 -7.51
C GLY A 81 -12.76 -16.59 -6.64
N THR A 82 -13.34 -15.40 -6.81
CA THR A 82 -14.58 -15.02 -6.12
C THR A 82 -15.84 -15.58 -6.79
N GLU A 83 -15.78 -15.88 -8.09
CA GLU A 83 -16.89 -16.41 -8.89
C GLU A 83 -16.89 -17.95 -8.95
N SER A 84 -15.78 -18.59 -8.58
CA SER A 84 -15.56 -20.04 -8.60
C SER A 84 -15.15 -20.56 -7.23
N TRP A 85 -15.17 -21.87 -6.99
CA TRP A 85 -14.66 -22.50 -5.75
C TRP A 85 -13.12 -22.49 -5.67
N VAL A 86 -12.46 -21.55 -6.34
CA VAL A 86 -11.02 -21.47 -6.45
C VAL A 86 -10.50 -20.69 -5.24
N ASN A 87 -9.66 -21.35 -4.45
CA ASN A 87 -9.14 -20.83 -3.20
C ASN A 87 -8.30 -19.56 -3.45
N PHE A 88 -8.48 -18.51 -2.67
CA PHE A 88 -7.75 -17.23 -2.80
C PHE A 88 -6.21 -17.42 -2.82
N ASN A 89 -5.72 -18.44 -2.12
CA ASN A 89 -4.30 -18.86 -2.13
C ASN A 89 -3.77 -19.27 -3.52
N SER A 90 -4.63 -19.45 -4.52
CA SER A 90 -4.21 -19.73 -5.90
C SER A 90 -3.64 -18.51 -6.62
N CYS A 91 -4.02 -17.29 -6.21
CA CYS A 91 -3.64 -16.05 -6.88
C CYS A 91 -2.41 -15.35 -6.25
N GLU A 92 -1.73 -16.01 -5.31
CA GLU A 92 -0.59 -15.45 -4.59
C GLU A 92 0.54 -15.05 -5.55
N THR A 93 0.77 -15.85 -6.59
CA THR A 93 1.83 -15.59 -7.57
C THR A 93 1.57 -14.31 -8.36
N GLU A 94 0.36 -14.13 -8.85
CA GLU A 94 -0.08 -12.98 -9.64
C GLU A 94 -0.06 -11.71 -8.78
N VAL A 95 -0.52 -11.81 -7.53
CA VAL A 95 -0.46 -10.71 -6.56
C VAL A 95 0.99 -10.32 -6.26
N GLU A 96 1.89 -11.30 -6.04
CA GLU A 96 3.30 -11.03 -5.78
C GLU A 96 4.02 -10.45 -7.00
N ASN A 97 3.65 -10.84 -8.23
CA ASN A 97 4.19 -10.25 -9.46
C ASN A 97 3.80 -8.76 -9.57
N TYR A 98 2.52 -8.43 -9.35
CA TYR A 98 2.06 -7.04 -9.33
C TYR A 98 2.75 -6.22 -8.22
N LYS A 99 2.86 -6.78 -7.02
CA LYS A 99 3.56 -6.17 -5.88
C LYS A 99 5.02 -5.85 -6.21
N LYS A 100 5.76 -6.80 -6.83
CA LYS A 100 7.18 -6.65 -7.19
C LYS A 100 7.43 -5.81 -8.43
N CYS A 101 6.44 -5.58 -9.28
CA CYS A 101 6.59 -4.75 -10.46
C CYS A 101 7.14 -3.36 -10.08
N PHE A 102 8.15 -2.88 -10.79
CA PHE A 102 8.82 -1.62 -10.42
C PHE A 102 7.88 -0.42 -10.54
N HIS A 103 7.90 0.45 -9.53
CA HIS A 103 7.14 1.70 -9.52
C HIS A 103 8.04 2.86 -9.08
N PRO A 104 8.14 3.98 -9.81
CA PRO A 104 9.06 5.09 -9.48
C PRO A 104 8.91 5.65 -8.07
N LEU A 105 7.70 5.58 -7.51
CA LEU A 105 7.37 5.95 -6.13
C LEU A 105 8.26 5.26 -5.08
N SER A 106 8.76 4.04 -5.36
CA SER A 106 9.68 3.34 -4.46
C SER A 106 10.93 4.16 -4.15
N ASN A 107 11.38 4.98 -5.10
CA ASN A 107 12.56 5.82 -4.96
C ASN A 107 12.25 7.16 -4.31
N LYS A 108 11.01 7.67 -4.44
CA LYS A 108 10.61 8.95 -3.86
C LYS A 108 10.62 8.92 -2.33
N TYR A 109 10.21 7.79 -1.74
CA TYR A 109 10.06 7.63 -0.30
C TYR A 109 11.12 6.70 0.34
N SER A 110 12.09 6.19 -0.42
CA SER A 110 13.11 5.25 0.07
C SER A 110 13.97 5.84 1.20
N GLU A 111 14.18 7.15 1.20
CA GLU A 111 15.03 7.85 2.18
C GLU A 111 14.24 8.58 3.27
N TYR A 112 12.91 8.43 3.30
CA TYR A 112 12.05 9.17 4.23
C TYR A 112 12.45 8.96 5.69
N GLU A 113 12.84 7.74 6.09
CA GLU A 113 13.32 7.47 7.45
C GLU A 113 14.60 8.25 7.79
N GLY A 114 15.52 8.41 6.83
CA GLY A 114 16.79 9.11 7.04
C GLY A 114 16.63 10.60 7.34
N GLN A 115 15.56 11.21 6.81
CA GLN A 115 15.25 12.63 6.99
C GLN A 115 14.86 12.99 8.44
N PHE A 116 14.43 12.01 9.23
CA PHE A 116 13.95 12.22 10.61
C PHE A 116 14.83 11.52 11.66
N LYS A 117 16.00 10.99 11.28
CA LYS A 117 16.99 10.39 12.19
C LYS A 117 17.97 11.39 12.82
N THR A 118 17.85 12.68 12.52
CA THR A 118 18.76 13.75 12.97
C THR A 118 18.13 14.76 13.94
N SER A 119 17.00 14.44 14.55
CA SER A 119 16.31 15.30 15.54
C SER A 119 16.44 14.75 16.95
#